data_AF-A0A4U0XX93-F1
#
_entry.id   AF-A0A4U0XX93-F1
#
_cell.length_a   1.000
_cell.length_b   1.000
_cell.length_c   1.000
_cell.angle_alpha   90.00
_cell.angle_beta   90.00
_cell.angle_gamma   90.00
#
_symmetry.space_group_name_H-M   'P 1'
#
loop_
_entity.id
_entity.type
_entity.pdbx_description
1 polymer ?
#
loop_
_entity_poly.entity_id
_entity_poly.type
_entity_poly.pdbx_seq_one_letter_code
_entity_poly.pdbx_strand_id
1 'polypeptide(L)'
;MTPEELSSTASPPTSPPPLTPIHDHCAPPVACTTPPDDLVVRQGHPRSNLSPVSLEPSSTSIGLSAVDRLYGLIYLHERGLWDHDEFHRRLDTETEDTPWLLGFYEDKICFDYMPSVTKRRGVYVLRVPGIAHQAFTHKVMDAITHGIAELGCGCHPELADQLREVQELRRVTLNIRHLYDHPNGVDEVDFEMKRTPDALWSHSVPHPRLVMEVSYSSQPGKVLRRLAEDYISGVRPEEQHDDDDKTATVSVWRLAMSKSSGGEVTGYPRCDIDAVPFRTAAGEPCDGALELQTSDFLPSSRDMYKHRTLRITFADLTNFLNLAETREERINARPSPAPLHALARTEQEIEEEKVKRRLAAKSMRLELEEQARERSVERRWSGGSADRRGSVFGGADGGGGGGDEDMKTEIRKSSKSSKEAAGDG
;
A
#
# COMPACT_ATOMS: atom_id res chain seq x y z
N MET A 1 -17.31 -76.32 30.92
CA MET A 1 -17.12 -75.67 29.60
C MET A 1 -15.66 -75.32 29.49
N THR A 2 -14.98 -75.95 28.55
CA THR A 2 -13.52 -75.87 28.29
C THR A 2 -13.15 -74.54 27.62
N PRO A 3 -11.97 -73.98 27.88
CA PRO A 3 -11.43 -72.86 27.10
C PRO A 3 -10.62 -73.40 25.91
N GLU A 4 -10.97 -72.97 24.69
CA GLU A 4 -10.18 -73.22 23.49
C GLU A 4 -9.07 -72.18 23.36
N GLU A 5 -7.83 -72.69 23.24
CA GLU A 5 -6.62 -71.97 22.85
C GLU A 5 -6.67 -71.61 21.36
N LEU A 6 -6.52 -70.33 21.04
CA LEU A 6 -6.23 -69.88 19.66
C LEU A 6 -4.72 -69.72 19.50
N SER A 7 -4.10 -70.72 18.84
CA SER A 7 -2.72 -70.68 18.40
C SER A 7 -2.53 -69.80 17.17
N SER A 8 -1.59 -68.87 17.30
CA SER A 8 -1.09 -67.94 16.30
C SER A 8 -0.04 -68.62 15.40
N THR A 9 -0.32 -68.75 14.10
CA THR A 9 0.65 -69.16 13.08
C THR A 9 1.17 -67.93 12.34
N ALA A 10 2.42 -67.56 12.60
CA ALA A 10 3.15 -66.53 11.86
C ALA A 10 3.84 -67.14 10.62
N SER A 11 3.66 -66.50 9.47
CA SER A 11 4.35 -66.83 8.21
C SER A 11 5.76 -66.21 8.15
N PRO A 12 6.74 -66.87 7.51
CA PRO A 12 8.11 -66.36 7.40
C PRO A 12 8.26 -65.25 6.34
N PRO A 13 9.24 -64.32 6.50
CA PRO A 13 9.46 -63.22 5.57
C PRO A 13 10.13 -63.67 4.27
N THR A 14 9.61 -63.17 3.15
CA THR A 14 10.11 -63.37 1.79
C THR A 14 11.29 -62.44 1.52
N SER A 15 12.40 -63.00 1.02
CA SER A 15 13.63 -62.27 0.67
C SER A 15 13.43 -61.27 -0.48
N PRO A 16 14.16 -60.14 -0.50
CA PRO A 16 14.10 -59.16 -1.59
C PRO A 16 14.91 -59.58 -2.83
N PRO A 17 14.51 -59.14 -4.04
CA PRO A 17 15.21 -59.43 -5.29
C PRO A 17 16.49 -58.58 -5.48
N PRO A 18 17.45 -59.04 -6.31
CA PRO A 18 18.73 -58.38 -6.51
C PRO A 18 18.64 -57.14 -7.43
N LEU A 19 19.45 -56.13 -7.08
CA LEU A 19 19.62 -54.87 -7.80
C LEU A 19 20.45 -55.08 -9.09
N THR A 20 19.96 -54.54 -10.21
CA THR A 20 20.71 -54.43 -11.48
C THR A 20 21.45 -53.08 -11.57
N PRO A 21 22.61 -53.03 -12.25
CA PRO A 21 23.49 -51.87 -12.23
C PRO A 21 23.06 -50.75 -13.19
N ILE A 22 23.35 -49.52 -12.74
CA ILE A 22 23.17 -48.23 -13.41
C ILE A 22 24.23 -48.09 -14.50
N HIS A 23 23.80 -47.72 -15.72
CA HIS A 23 24.69 -47.25 -16.79
C HIS A 23 24.48 -45.75 -17.00
N ASP A 24 25.50 -44.99 -16.61
CA ASP A 24 25.74 -43.60 -17.01
C ASP A 24 26.10 -43.52 -18.49
N HIS A 25 25.43 -42.66 -19.26
CA HIS A 25 26.05 -41.98 -20.40
C HIS A 25 25.47 -40.58 -20.58
N CYS A 26 26.36 -39.60 -20.42
CA CYS A 26 26.16 -38.17 -20.62
C CYS A 26 26.83 -37.79 -21.96
N ALA A 27 26.13 -37.11 -22.86
CA ALA A 27 26.73 -36.26 -23.91
C ALA A 27 25.69 -35.26 -24.48
N PRO A 28 26.10 -34.04 -24.91
CA PRO A 28 25.24 -32.87 -25.08
C PRO A 28 24.77 -32.63 -26.54
N PRO A 29 23.74 -31.79 -26.78
CA PRO A 29 23.44 -31.31 -28.12
C PRO A 29 24.15 -29.97 -28.43
N VAL A 30 24.67 -29.88 -29.66
CA VAL A 30 25.26 -28.68 -30.28
C VAL A 30 24.39 -28.25 -31.47
N ALA A 31 24.37 -26.92 -31.67
CA ALA A 31 23.98 -26.14 -32.85
C ALA A 31 22.47 -25.92 -33.11
N CYS A 32 22.04 -24.69 -32.81
CA CYS A 32 20.84 -24.06 -33.33
C CYS A 32 21.22 -23.27 -34.59
N THR A 33 20.64 -23.65 -35.72
CA THR A 33 20.74 -22.95 -37.02
C THR A 33 19.60 -21.95 -37.16
N THR A 34 19.92 -20.67 -37.36
CA THR A 34 19.01 -19.63 -37.87
C THR A 34 18.74 -19.82 -39.37
N PRO A 35 17.54 -19.45 -39.83
CA PRO A 35 17.44 -18.60 -41.03
C PRO A 35 16.25 -17.59 -40.91
N PRO A 36 15.90 -16.79 -41.94
CA PRO A 36 16.20 -15.36 -41.99
C PRO A 36 14.96 -14.45 -42.01
N ASP A 37 15.23 -13.15 -41.89
CA ASP A 37 14.34 -12.04 -42.24
C ASP A 37 13.77 -12.15 -43.66
N ASP A 38 12.46 -11.91 -43.79
CA ASP A 38 11.86 -10.87 -44.63
C ASP A 38 10.39 -11.25 -44.91
N LEU A 39 9.46 -10.31 -44.65
CA LEU A 39 8.46 -9.89 -45.63
C LEU A 39 7.62 -8.72 -45.11
N VAL A 40 7.95 -7.56 -45.68
CA VAL A 40 7.16 -6.33 -45.74
C VAL A 40 5.88 -6.57 -46.56
N VAL A 41 4.68 -6.30 -46.01
CA VAL A 41 3.52 -5.78 -46.79
C VAL A 41 2.62 -4.82 -45.98
N ARG A 42 2.77 -3.54 -46.35
CA ARG A 42 1.86 -2.39 -46.47
C ARG A 42 0.40 -2.40 -45.96
N GLN A 43 0.12 -1.34 -45.18
CA GLN A 43 -0.88 -0.26 -45.34
C GLN A 43 -2.39 -0.54 -45.29
N GLY A 44 -3.04 0.17 -44.35
CA GLY A 44 -4.45 0.54 -44.37
C GLY A 44 -4.74 1.82 -43.55
N HIS A 45 -4.74 2.96 -44.25
CA HIS A 45 -5.48 4.24 -44.12
C HIS A 45 -6.03 4.83 -42.79
N PRO A 46 -6.25 6.17 -42.76
CA PRO A 46 -5.98 7.01 -41.59
C PRO A 46 -7.19 7.14 -40.66
N ARG A 47 -6.91 7.20 -39.35
CA ARG A 47 -7.87 7.68 -38.36
C ARG A 47 -7.44 9.05 -37.85
N SER A 48 -8.35 9.99 -38.07
CA SER A 48 -8.63 11.23 -37.35
C SER A 48 -7.55 11.72 -36.39
N ASN A 49 -6.85 12.76 -36.83
CA ASN A 49 -5.96 13.61 -36.03
C ASN A 49 -6.73 14.20 -34.84
N LEU A 50 -6.64 13.54 -33.69
CA LEU A 50 -6.61 14.25 -32.41
C LEU A 50 -5.13 14.31 -32.04
N SER A 51 -4.52 15.46 -32.33
CA SER A 51 -3.15 15.73 -31.89
C SER A 51 -3.07 15.48 -30.39
N PRO A 52 -2.14 14.64 -29.89
CA PRO A 52 -1.88 14.58 -28.47
C PRO A 52 -1.53 16.00 -28.02
N VAL A 53 -2.25 16.50 -27.02
CA VAL A 53 -1.92 17.77 -26.39
C VAL A 53 -0.49 17.62 -25.87
N SER A 54 0.46 18.22 -26.58
CA SER A 54 1.84 18.31 -26.15
C SER A 54 1.84 19.22 -24.93
N LEU A 55 1.82 18.60 -23.75
CA LEU A 55 2.11 19.28 -22.49
C LEU A 55 3.59 19.62 -22.52
N GLU A 56 3.95 20.70 -23.20
CA GLU A 56 5.27 21.30 -23.01
C GLU A 56 5.36 21.77 -21.55
N PRO A 57 6.41 21.39 -20.81
CA PRO A 57 6.57 21.78 -19.43
C PRO A 57 6.80 23.29 -19.37
N SER A 58 5.75 24.03 -19.03
CA SER A 58 5.89 25.45 -18.68
C SER A 58 6.73 25.54 -17.41
N SER A 59 7.81 26.31 -17.49
CA SER A 59 8.90 26.48 -16.51
C SER A 59 8.48 27.18 -15.20
N THR A 60 7.20 27.13 -14.85
CA THR A 60 6.61 27.69 -13.62
C THR A 60 5.74 26.70 -12.86
N SER A 61 5.71 25.42 -13.24
CA SER A 61 5.03 24.41 -12.45
C SER A 61 5.73 24.25 -11.10
N ILE A 62 5.02 24.60 -10.03
CA ILE A 62 5.31 24.15 -8.67
C ILE A 62 5.60 22.65 -8.79
N GLY A 63 6.86 22.26 -8.59
CA GLY A 63 7.32 20.91 -8.86
C GLY A 63 6.51 19.95 -8.00
N LEU A 64 5.61 19.18 -8.63
CA LEU A 64 4.90 18.10 -7.96
C LEU A 64 5.94 17.17 -7.33
N SER A 65 5.66 16.65 -6.14
CA SER A 65 6.55 15.67 -5.53
C SER A 65 6.64 14.43 -6.43
N ALA A 66 7.71 13.64 -6.32
CA ALA A 66 7.84 12.39 -7.07
C ALA A 66 6.65 11.44 -6.85
N VAL A 67 6.09 11.44 -5.63
CA VAL A 67 4.90 10.68 -5.27
C VAL A 67 3.66 11.21 -5.97
N ASP A 68 3.48 12.53 -6.05
CA ASP A 68 2.34 13.14 -6.76
C ASP A 68 2.42 12.87 -8.26
N ARG A 69 3.62 12.87 -8.84
CA ARG A 69 3.83 12.48 -10.24
C ARG A 69 3.47 11.02 -10.46
N LEU A 70 3.90 10.12 -9.57
CA LEU A 70 3.51 8.70 -9.61
C LEU A 70 1.98 8.52 -9.55
N TYR A 71 1.29 9.20 -8.62
CA TYR A 71 -0.18 9.17 -8.58
C TYR A 71 -0.81 9.75 -9.85
N GLY A 72 -0.20 10.78 -10.44
CA GLY A 72 -0.59 11.29 -11.75
C GLY A 72 -0.47 10.23 -12.85
N LEU A 73 0.64 9.46 -12.87
CA LEU A 73 0.81 8.38 -13.84
C LEU A 73 -0.26 7.30 -13.70
N ILE A 74 -0.51 6.89 -12.45
CA ILE A 74 -1.54 5.90 -12.11
C ILE A 74 -2.93 6.40 -12.54
N TYR A 75 -3.28 7.65 -12.22
CA TYR A 75 -4.55 8.25 -12.58
C TYR A 75 -4.78 8.29 -14.10
N LEU A 76 -3.76 8.65 -14.88
CA LEU A 76 -3.85 8.69 -16.34
C LEU A 76 -4.00 7.29 -16.93
N HIS A 77 -3.33 6.30 -16.35
CA HIS A 77 -3.47 4.90 -16.73
C HIS A 77 -4.89 4.37 -16.44
N GLU A 78 -5.44 4.64 -15.25
CA GLU A 78 -6.82 4.24 -14.88
C GLU A 78 -7.89 4.83 -15.81
N ARG A 79 -7.65 6.04 -16.35
CA ARG A 79 -8.51 6.68 -17.36
C ARG A 79 -8.39 6.06 -18.75
N GLY A 80 -7.51 5.07 -18.93
CA GLY A 80 -7.23 4.44 -20.20
C GLY A 80 -6.53 5.35 -21.21
N LEU A 81 -5.88 6.42 -20.75
CA LEU A 81 -5.13 7.32 -21.63
C LEU A 81 -3.82 6.67 -22.10
N TRP A 82 -3.28 5.77 -21.28
CA TRP A 82 -2.09 4.96 -21.61
C TRP A 82 -2.43 3.47 -21.55
N ASP A 83 -1.88 2.72 -22.49
CA ASP A 83 -1.83 1.26 -22.36
C ASP A 83 -0.76 0.85 -21.34
N HIS A 84 -0.65 -0.46 -21.10
CA HIS A 84 0.25 -1.02 -20.09
C HIS A 84 1.71 -0.68 -20.36
N ASP A 85 2.13 -0.88 -21.61
CA ASP A 85 3.51 -0.73 -22.01
C ASP A 85 3.92 0.74 -21.95
N GLU A 86 3.02 1.66 -22.29
CA GLU A 86 3.23 3.10 -22.08
C GLU A 86 3.31 3.45 -20.59
N PHE A 87 2.39 2.95 -19.76
CA PHE A 87 2.42 3.22 -18.32
C PHE A 87 3.72 2.74 -17.68
N HIS A 88 4.15 1.50 -17.95
CA HIS A 88 5.39 0.96 -17.39
C HIS A 88 6.62 1.70 -17.90
N ARG A 89 6.69 2.02 -19.20
CA ARG A 89 7.80 2.81 -19.72
C ARG A 89 7.90 4.19 -19.07
N ARG A 90 6.76 4.83 -18.74
CA ARG A 90 6.73 6.11 -18.01
C ARG A 90 7.15 5.94 -16.55
N LEU A 91 6.69 4.87 -15.91
CA LEU A 91 7.10 4.51 -14.55
C LEU A 91 8.61 4.26 -14.49
N ASP A 92 9.18 3.55 -15.46
CA ASP A 92 10.62 3.29 -15.58
C ASP A 92 11.37 4.62 -15.71
N THR A 93 10.93 5.52 -16.59
CA THR A 93 11.55 6.85 -16.72
C THR A 93 11.50 7.66 -15.42
N GLU A 94 10.36 7.65 -14.72
CA GLU A 94 10.19 8.38 -13.46
C GLU A 94 11.03 7.79 -12.31
N THR A 95 11.22 6.47 -12.33
CA THR A 95 11.99 5.74 -11.31
C THR A 95 13.49 5.68 -11.60
N GLU A 96 13.92 5.86 -12.85
CA GLU A 96 15.33 6.07 -13.23
C GLU A 96 15.90 7.29 -12.51
N ASP A 97 15.16 8.41 -12.51
CA ASP A 97 15.54 9.64 -11.81
C ASP A 97 15.32 9.56 -10.30
N THR A 98 14.43 8.66 -9.85
CA THR A 98 14.03 8.53 -8.45
C THR A 98 13.98 7.06 -8.00
N PRO A 99 15.12 6.37 -7.79
CA PRO A 99 15.13 4.91 -7.56
C PRO A 99 14.32 4.43 -6.35
N TRP A 100 14.22 5.25 -5.30
CA TRP A 100 13.41 4.92 -4.12
C TRP A 100 11.90 4.89 -4.43
N LEU A 101 11.47 5.58 -5.49
CA LEU A 101 10.07 5.61 -5.93
C LEU A 101 9.64 4.26 -6.48
N LEU A 102 10.54 3.50 -7.10
CA LEU A 102 10.26 2.12 -7.52
C LEU A 102 9.97 1.25 -6.30
N GLY A 103 10.83 1.32 -5.28
CA GLY A 103 10.60 0.62 -4.02
C GLY A 103 9.31 1.06 -3.32
N PHE A 104 8.95 2.35 -3.39
CA PHE A 104 7.65 2.82 -2.90
C PHE A 104 6.48 2.29 -3.73
N TYR A 105 6.59 2.29 -5.06
CA TYR A 105 5.57 1.75 -5.96
C TYR A 105 5.35 0.26 -5.69
N GLU A 106 6.42 -0.54 -5.69
CA GLU A 106 6.38 -1.97 -5.37
C GLU A 106 5.85 -2.23 -3.94
N ASP A 107 6.13 -1.32 -2.98
CA ASP A 107 5.66 -1.44 -1.60
C ASP A 107 4.21 -0.96 -1.39
N LYS A 108 3.69 -0.03 -2.19
CA LYS A 108 2.38 0.59 -1.92
C LYS A 108 1.32 0.27 -2.95
N ILE A 109 1.72 -0.06 -4.16
CA ILE A 109 0.86 -0.23 -5.31
C ILE A 109 0.87 -1.71 -5.70
N CYS A 110 -0.22 -2.41 -5.41
CA CYS A 110 -0.50 -3.72 -5.98
C CYS A 110 -1.51 -3.55 -7.12
N PHE A 111 -1.37 -4.29 -8.20
CA PHE A 111 -2.33 -4.21 -9.31
C PHE A 111 -2.70 -5.59 -9.82
N ASP A 112 -3.98 -5.77 -10.14
CA ASP A 112 -4.45 -6.92 -10.87
C ASP A 112 -4.78 -6.49 -12.30
N TYR A 113 -4.35 -7.27 -13.29
CA TYR A 113 -4.75 -7.11 -14.68
C TYR A 113 -5.67 -8.24 -15.10
N MET A 114 -6.92 -7.89 -15.41
CA MET A 114 -7.91 -8.82 -15.93
C MET A 114 -8.13 -8.54 -17.43
N PRO A 115 -7.70 -9.45 -18.33
CA PRO A 115 -7.99 -9.28 -19.75
C PRO A 115 -9.50 -9.26 -19.99
N SER A 116 -9.96 -8.37 -20.88
CA SER A 116 -11.37 -8.27 -21.24
C SER A 116 -11.58 -8.90 -22.61
N VAL A 117 -12.44 -9.91 -22.68
CA VAL A 117 -12.81 -10.56 -23.95
C VAL A 117 -13.60 -9.58 -24.85
N THR A 118 -14.34 -8.66 -24.25
CA THR A 118 -15.23 -7.73 -24.96
C THR A 118 -14.62 -6.36 -25.26
N LYS A 119 -13.62 -5.93 -24.48
CA LYS A 119 -12.98 -4.63 -24.65
C LYS A 119 -11.62 -4.83 -25.31
N ARG A 120 -11.22 -3.90 -26.18
CA ARG A 120 -9.87 -3.91 -26.79
C ARG A 120 -8.73 -3.76 -25.77
N ARG A 121 -9.03 -3.48 -24.51
CA ARG A 121 -8.08 -3.27 -23.40
C ARG A 121 -8.62 -3.98 -22.17
N GLY A 122 -7.77 -4.72 -21.45
CA GLY A 122 -8.14 -5.33 -20.16
C GLY A 122 -8.44 -4.29 -19.09
N VAL A 123 -8.88 -4.76 -17.92
CA VAL A 123 -9.19 -3.96 -16.74
C VAL A 123 -8.01 -4.05 -15.78
N TYR A 124 -7.50 -2.89 -15.38
CA TYR A 124 -6.53 -2.78 -14.29
C TYR A 124 -7.28 -2.44 -13.01
N VAL A 125 -6.98 -3.19 -11.96
CA VAL A 125 -7.52 -2.95 -10.62
C VAL A 125 -6.35 -2.62 -9.71
N LEU A 126 -6.23 -1.34 -9.38
CA LEU A 126 -5.30 -0.88 -8.36
C LEU A 126 -5.81 -1.32 -6.97
N ARG A 127 -5.01 -2.13 -6.27
CA ARG A 127 -5.27 -2.55 -4.90
C ARG A 127 -4.53 -1.61 -3.95
N VAL A 128 -5.28 -0.85 -3.18
CA VAL A 128 -4.78 -0.07 -2.05
C VAL A 128 -5.29 -0.73 -0.77
N PRO A 129 -4.60 -1.76 -0.24
CA PRO A 129 -5.06 -2.43 0.97
C PRO A 129 -5.04 -1.48 2.16
N GLY A 130 -6.12 -1.49 2.94
CA GLY A 130 -6.25 -0.70 4.17
C GLY A 130 -5.21 -1.05 5.23
N ILE A 131 -5.16 -0.27 6.31
CA ILE A 131 -4.15 -0.45 7.37
C ILE A 131 -4.39 -1.76 8.11
N ALA A 132 -5.64 -2.06 8.44
CA ALA A 132 -5.99 -3.32 9.09
C ALA A 132 -5.61 -4.51 8.20
N HIS A 133 -5.91 -4.43 6.90
CA HIS A 133 -5.53 -5.46 5.93
C HIS A 133 -4.03 -5.73 5.95
N GLN A 134 -3.21 -4.71 5.76
CA GLN A 134 -1.75 -4.86 5.75
C GLN A 134 -1.21 -5.39 7.08
N ALA A 135 -1.73 -4.91 8.21
CA ALA A 135 -1.28 -5.33 9.53
C ALA A 135 -1.65 -6.79 9.84
N PHE A 136 -2.87 -7.21 9.48
CA PHE A 136 -3.31 -8.59 9.64
C PHE A 136 -2.52 -9.54 8.75
N THR A 137 -2.41 -9.23 7.45
CA THR A 137 -1.61 -10.00 6.48
C THR A 137 -0.20 -10.21 7.00
N HIS A 138 0.48 -9.16 7.47
CA HIS A 138 1.83 -9.26 8.03
C HIS A 138 1.88 -10.21 9.22
N LYS A 139 0.92 -10.16 10.14
CA LYS A 139 0.91 -11.05 11.30
C LYS A 139 0.71 -12.52 10.94
N VAL A 140 -0.17 -12.80 9.99
CA VAL A 140 -0.36 -14.17 9.48
C VAL A 140 0.90 -14.65 8.76
N MET A 141 1.54 -13.79 7.96
CA MET A 141 2.80 -14.11 7.29
C MET A 141 3.91 -14.43 8.29
N ASP A 142 4.11 -13.59 9.30
CA ASP A 142 5.10 -13.82 10.36
C ASP A 142 4.88 -15.19 11.03
N ALA A 143 3.61 -15.53 11.33
CA ALA A 143 3.26 -16.80 11.93
C ALA A 143 3.54 -18.00 11.01
N ILE A 144 3.26 -17.88 9.71
CA ILE A 144 3.56 -18.94 8.72
C ILE A 144 5.08 -19.10 8.58
N THR A 145 5.82 -18.02 8.36
CA THR A 145 7.28 -18.04 8.19
C THR A 145 7.97 -18.58 9.45
N HIS A 146 7.50 -18.20 10.64
CA HIS A 146 7.99 -18.77 11.89
C HIS A 146 7.69 -20.27 12.00
N GLY A 147 6.45 -20.69 11.70
CA GLY A 147 6.07 -22.09 11.75
C GLY A 147 6.82 -22.95 10.73
N ILE A 148 7.18 -22.43 9.55
CA ILE A 148 8.05 -23.12 8.58
C ILE A 148 9.44 -23.36 9.20
N ALA A 149 10.00 -22.37 9.88
CA ALA A 149 11.28 -22.52 10.56
C ALA A 149 11.20 -23.55 11.70
N GLU A 150 10.13 -23.53 12.50
CA GLU A 150 9.88 -24.51 13.56
C GLU A 150 9.70 -25.94 13.02
N LEU A 151 9.05 -26.11 11.87
CA LEU A 151 8.96 -27.40 11.19
C LEU A 151 10.33 -27.99 10.85
N GLY A 152 11.31 -27.13 10.55
CA GLY A 152 12.71 -27.48 10.31
C GLY A 152 13.50 -27.80 11.58
N CYS A 153 13.04 -27.35 12.76
CA CYS A 153 13.69 -27.66 14.02
C CYS A 153 13.45 -29.14 14.41
N GLY A 154 14.53 -29.85 14.71
CA GLY A 154 14.47 -31.25 15.16
C GLY A 154 13.91 -32.23 14.12
N CYS A 155 13.93 -31.87 12.82
CA CYS A 155 13.64 -32.82 11.75
C CYS A 155 14.92 -33.41 11.13
N HIS A 156 14.74 -34.27 10.13
CA HIS A 156 15.84 -34.78 9.32
C HIS A 156 16.59 -33.60 8.63
N PRO A 157 17.93 -33.60 8.55
CA PRO A 157 18.70 -32.49 7.98
C PRO A 157 18.27 -32.08 6.57
N GLU A 158 17.97 -33.06 5.70
CA GLU A 158 17.49 -32.80 4.33
C GLU A 158 16.18 -32.01 4.31
N LEU A 159 15.23 -32.32 5.21
CA LEU A 159 13.98 -31.58 5.31
C LEU A 159 14.22 -30.17 5.86
N ALA A 160 15.13 -30.02 6.83
CA ALA A 160 15.48 -28.71 7.38
C ALA A 160 16.11 -27.81 6.32
N ASP A 161 16.96 -28.37 5.46
CA ASP A 161 17.58 -27.63 4.35
C ASP A 161 16.54 -27.22 3.31
N GLN A 162 15.63 -28.12 2.92
CA GLN A 162 14.51 -27.79 2.03
C GLN A 162 13.60 -26.68 2.61
N LEU A 163 13.21 -26.78 3.89
CA LEU A 163 12.39 -25.75 4.53
C LEU A 163 13.12 -24.39 4.62
N ARG A 164 14.45 -24.39 4.72
CA ARG A 164 15.25 -23.16 4.70
C ARG A 164 15.31 -22.51 3.30
N GLU A 165 15.13 -23.30 2.24
CA GLU A 165 15.01 -22.80 0.87
C GLU A 165 13.63 -22.19 0.57
N VAL A 166 12.64 -22.37 1.46
CA VAL A 166 11.34 -21.73 1.31
C VAL A 166 11.50 -20.23 1.56
N GLN A 167 11.27 -19.45 0.52
CA GLN A 167 11.32 -17.99 0.56
C GLN A 167 9.91 -17.42 0.59
N GLU A 168 9.68 -16.53 1.55
CA GLU A 168 8.55 -15.62 1.52
C GLU A 168 8.80 -14.57 0.43
N LEU A 169 7.92 -14.48 -0.56
CA LEU A 169 7.95 -13.42 -1.55
C LEU A 169 6.75 -12.51 -1.32
N ARG A 170 7.02 -11.21 -1.21
CA ARG A 170 5.99 -10.20 -1.03
C ARG A 170 5.68 -9.58 -2.38
N ARG A 171 4.38 -9.45 -2.69
CA ARG A 171 3.88 -8.64 -3.82
C ARG A 171 4.49 -8.99 -5.18
N VAL A 172 4.80 -10.25 -5.39
CA VAL A 172 5.18 -10.76 -6.70
C VAL A 172 3.93 -10.91 -7.54
N THR A 173 3.89 -10.25 -8.70
CA THR A 173 2.81 -10.40 -9.65
C THR A 173 2.94 -11.74 -10.38
N LEU A 174 1.95 -12.61 -10.19
CA LEU A 174 1.83 -13.88 -10.87
C LEU A 174 1.15 -13.69 -12.22
N ASN A 175 1.73 -14.29 -13.25
CA ASN A 175 1.09 -14.43 -14.55
C ASN A 175 0.27 -15.73 -14.55
N ILE A 176 -1.05 -15.59 -14.46
CA ILE A 176 -2.01 -16.69 -14.49
C ILE A 176 -2.47 -16.84 -15.93
N ARG A 177 -2.11 -17.95 -16.56
CA ARG A 177 -2.59 -18.29 -17.90
C ARG A 177 -3.91 -19.02 -17.79
N HIS A 178 -4.92 -18.52 -18.48
CA HIS A 178 -6.19 -19.21 -18.62
C HIS A 178 -6.28 -19.86 -20.00
N LEU A 179 -6.40 -21.19 -20.01
CA LEU A 179 -6.87 -21.92 -21.17
C LEU A 179 -8.39 -21.89 -21.14
N TYR A 180 -8.99 -21.00 -21.94
CA TYR A 180 -10.44 -21.03 -22.15
C TYR A 180 -10.75 -22.02 -23.26
N ASP A 181 -11.47 -23.10 -22.92
CA ASP A 181 -12.20 -23.86 -23.92
C ASP A 181 -13.28 -22.96 -24.50
N HIS A 182 -12.98 -22.34 -25.64
CA HIS A 182 -14.00 -21.62 -26.37
C HIS A 182 -15.08 -22.62 -26.80
N PRO A 183 -16.36 -22.43 -26.41
CA PRO A 183 -17.42 -23.40 -26.68
C PRO A 183 -17.67 -23.65 -28.19
N ASN A 184 -17.02 -22.87 -29.06
CA ASN A 184 -17.14 -22.94 -30.50
C ASN A 184 -15.93 -23.61 -31.20
N GLY A 185 -14.95 -24.13 -30.45
CA GLY A 185 -13.77 -24.80 -31.02
C GLY A 185 -12.88 -23.90 -31.90
N VAL A 186 -12.99 -22.59 -31.73
CA VAL A 186 -12.11 -21.59 -32.37
C VAL A 186 -10.89 -21.45 -31.47
N ASP A 187 -9.70 -21.55 -32.07
CA ASP A 187 -8.35 -21.53 -31.49
C ASP A 187 -8.28 -21.06 -30.02
N GLU A 188 -7.66 -21.88 -29.16
CA GLU A 188 -7.32 -21.52 -27.78
C GLU A 188 -6.66 -20.14 -27.75
N VAL A 189 -7.39 -19.15 -27.21
CA VAL A 189 -6.82 -17.83 -26.99
C VAL A 189 -6.19 -17.86 -25.61
N ASP A 190 -4.86 -17.94 -25.56
CA ASP A 190 -4.09 -17.81 -24.32
C ASP A 190 -4.24 -16.37 -23.80
N PHE A 191 -4.94 -16.22 -22.68
CA PHE A 191 -5.06 -14.96 -21.98
C PHE A 191 -4.19 -14.98 -20.73
N GLU A 192 -3.23 -14.06 -20.68
CA GLU A 192 -2.41 -13.83 -19.51
C GLU A 192 -3.10 -12.83 -18.57
N MET A 193 -3.58 -13.33 -17.42
CA MET A 193 -4.03 -12.52 -16.30
C MET A 193 -2.83 -12.24 -15.39
N LYS A 194 -2.73 -11.03 -14.83
CA LYS A 194 -1.70 -10.72 -13.82
C LYS A 194 -2.35 -10.48 -12.47
N ARG A 195 -1.87 -11.13 -11.42
CA ARG A 195 -2.40 -10.99 -10.05
C ARG A 195 -1.28 -10.80 -9.05
N THR A 196 -1.46 -9.89 -8.10
CA THR A 196 -0.51 -9.71 -7.00
C THR A 196 -1.15 -10.23 -5.70
N PRO A 197 -0.86 -11.48 -5.29
CA PRO A 197 -1.35 -12.00 -4.01
C PRO A 197 -0.84 -11.20 -2.82
N ASP A 198 -1.57 -11.27 -1.70
CA ASP A 198 -1.19 -10.60 -0.46
C ASP A 198 0.11 -11.16 0.12
N ALA A 199 0.31 -12.48 0.00
CA ALA A 199 1.58 -13.14 0.31
C ALA A 199 1.75 -14.43 -0.52
N LEU A 200 3.00 -14.83 -0.72
CA LEU A 200 3.30 -16.14 -1.28
C LEU A 200 4.60 -16.72 -0.71
N TRP A 201 4.72 -18.03 -0.75
CA TRP A 201 5.93 -18.77 -0.40
C TRP A 201 6.32 -19.67 -1.56
N SER A 202 7.60 -19.68 -1.91
CA SER A 202 8.14 -20.52 -2.98
C SER A 202 9.38 -21.27 -2.53
N HIS A 203 9.60 -22.45 -3.10
CA HIS A 203 10.76 -23.31 -2.87
C HIS A 203 11.44 -23.60 -4.21
N SER A 204 12.53 -22.91 -4.53
CA SER A 204 13.42 -23.10 -5.71
C SER A 204 12.78 -23.28 -7.11
N VAL A 205 11.45 -23.26 -7.22
CA VAL A 205 10.67 -23.43 -8.44
C VAL A 205 10.00 -22.11 -8.84
N PRO A 206 9.70 -21.92 -10.14
CA PRO A 206 9.11 -20.67 -10.63
C PRO A 206 7.68 -20.42 -10.14
N HIS A 207 6.99 -21.44 -9.63
CA HIS A 207 5.61 -21.33 -9.16
C HIS A 207 5.54 -21.36 -7.64
N PRO A 208 4.78 -20.44 -7.00
CA PRO A 208 4.61 -20.45 -5.56
C PRO A 208 3.96 -21.75 -5.10
N ARG A 209 4.35 -22.20 -3.91
CA ARG A 209 3.80 -23.40 -3.25
C ARG A 209 2.60 -23.07 -2.38
N LEU A 210 2.64 -21.91 -1.75
CA LEU A 210 1.55 -21.36 -0.97
C LEU A 210 1.27 -19.93 -1.43
N VAL A 211 0.00 -19.62 -1.61
CA VAL A 211 -0.51 -18.27 -1.89
C VAL A 211 -1.53 -17.94 -0.82
N MET A 212 -1.47 -16.73 -0.26
CA MET A 212 -2.42 -16.23 0.70
C MET A 212 -3.11 -14.98 0.15
N GLU A 213 -4.43 -14.95 0.31
CA GLU A 213 -5.27 -13.80 0.01
C GLU A 213 -6.16 -13.52 1.21
N VAL A 214 -6.30 -12.24 1.54
CA VAL A 214 -7.17 -11.72 2.59
C VAL A 214 -8.26 -10.90 1.92
N SER A 215 -9.51 -11.10 2.29
CA SER A 215 -10.61 -10.23 1.85
C SER A 215 -11.28 -9.62 3.06
N TYR A 216 -11.63 -8.35 2.96
CA TYR A 216 -12.55 -7.69 3.88
C TYR A 216 -13.91 -7.61 3.21
N SER A 217 -14.99 -7.63 3.99
CA SER A 217 -16.37 -7.46 3.49
C SER A 217 -16.53 -6.17 2.67
N SER A 218 -15.77 -5.13 3.02
CA SER A 218 -15.72 -3.85 2.31
C SER A 218 -15.12 -3.89 0.90
N GLN A 219 -14.69 -5.05 0.40
CA GLN A 219 -14.17 -5.25 -0.96
C GLN A 219 -15.22 -5.90 -1.87
N PRO A 220 -16.23 -5.14 -2.35
CA PRO A 220 -17.30 -5.69 -3.16
C PRO A 220 -16.72 -6.35 -4.43
N GLY A 221 -17.11 -7.61 -4.66
CA GLY A 221 -16.72 -8.38 -5.83
C GLY A 221 -15.44 -9.20 -5.69
N LYS A 222 -14.72 -9.13 -4.56
CA LYS A 222 -13.60 -10.05 -4.30
C LYS A 222 -14.15 -11.40 -3.85
N VAL A 223 -14.24 -12.34 -4.79
CA VAL A 223 -14.68 -13.71 -4.50
C VAL A 223 -13.44 -14.59 -4.30
N LEU A 224 -13.07 -14.84 -3.04
CA LEU A 224 -11.85 -15.59 -2.68
C LEU A 224 -11.82 -16.99 -3.30
N ARG A 225 -12.97 -17.65 -3.38
CA ARG A 225 -13.10 -18.94 -4.07
C ARG A 225 -12.67 -18.87 -5.53
N ARG A 226 -13.16 -17.87 -6.28
CA ARG A 226 -12.75 -17.65 -7.68
C ARG A 226 -11.24 -17.41 -7.77
N LEU A 227 -10.67 -16.62 -6.85
CA LEU A 227 -9.23 -16.36 -6.84
C LEU A 227 -8.42 -17.63 -6.58
N ALA A 228 -8.85 -18.47 -5.62
CA ALA A 228 -8.19 -19.74 -5.36
C ALA A 228 -8.23 -20.66 -6.59
N GLU A 229 -9.38 -20.73 -7.26
CA GLU A 229 -9.54 -21.48 -8.50
C GLU A 229 -8.70 -20.88 -9.64
N ASP A 230 -8.59 -19.56 -9.76
CA ASP A 230 -7.72 -18.87 -10.73
C ASP A 230 -6.24 -19.23 -10.49
N TYR A 231 -5.78 -19.25 -9.23
CA TYR A 231 -4.40 -19.64 -8.91
C TYR A 231 -4.10 -21.13 -9.18
N ILE A 232 -5.11 -22.00 -9.08
CA ILE A 232 -4.92 -23.46 -9.19
C ILE A 232 -5.24 -23.99 -10.60
N SER A 233 -6.26 -23.45 -11.27
CA SER A 233 -6.91 -24.10 -12.43
C SER A 233 -7.56 -23.18 -13.46
N GLY A 234 -7.83 -21.91 -13.13
CA GLY A 234 -8.38 -20.92 -14.07
C GLY A 234 -9.90 -21.01 -14.34
N VAL A 235 -10.69 -21.68 -13.50
CA VAL A 235 -12.14 -21.91 -13.68
C VAL A 235 -12.99 -20.90 -12.87
N ARG A 236 -14.21 -20.57 -13.34
CA ARG A 236 -15.08 -19.52 -12.76
C ARG A 236 -16.44 -20.04 -12.23
N PRO A 237 -16.69 -19.98 -10.91
CA PRO A 237 -18.02 -20.15 -10.30
C PRO A 237 -18.66 -18.81 -9.91
N GLU A 238 -19.85 -18.78 -9.31
CA GLU A 238 -20.57 -17.56 -8.89
C GLU A 238 -21.14 -17.68 -7.47
N GLU A 239 -20.96 -16.64 -6.64
CA GLU A 239 -21.37 -16.61 -5.22
C GLU A 239 -21.79 -15.21 -4.76
N GLN A 240 -22.59 -15.15 -3.68
CA GLN A 240 -23.12 -13.94 -3.02
C GLN A 240 -22.44 -13.67 -1.67
N HIS A 241 -22.48 -12.41 -1.21
CA HIS A 241 -21.93 -11.93 0.06
C HIS A 241 -23.03 -11.30 0.91
N ASP A 242 -22.96 -11.48 2.24
CA ASP A 242 -23.77 -10.76 3.23
C ASP A 242 -22.93 -9.63 3.86
N ASP A 243 -23.49 -8.42 3.90
CA ASP A 243 -22.86 -7.23 4.48
C ASP A 243 -23.33 -7.03 5.94
N ASP A 244 -22.38 -6.66 6.81
CA ASP A 244 -22.52 -6.17 8.20
C ASP A 244 -22.13 -7.09 9.39
N ASP A 245 -21.58 -8.29 9.15
CA ASP A 245 -21.07 -9.14 10.24
C ASP A 245 -19.54 -9.01 10.46
N LYS A 246 -19.08 -8.98 11.72
CA LYS A 246 -17.65 -9.07 12.11
C LYS A 246 -17.08 -10.48 11.99
N THR A 247 -17.91 -11.47 11.62
CA THR A 247 -17.46 -12.82 11.32
C THR A 247 -16.28 -12.80 10.37
N ALA A 248 -15.24 -13.57 10.71
CA ALA A 248 -14.11 -13.78 9.85
C ALA A 248 -13.92 -15.28 9.62
N THR A 249 -13.78 -15.65 8.35
CA THR A 249 -13.69 -17.03 7.90
C THR A 249 -12.34 -17.31 7.24
N VAL A 250 -11.91 -18.56 7.27
CA VAL A 250 -10.73 -19.03 6.56
C VAL A 250 -11.11 -20.17 5.62
N SER A 251 -10.53 -20.17 4.43
CA SER A 251 -10.64 -21.28 3.49
C SER A 251 -9.25 -21.74 3.07
N VAL A 252 -9.09 -23.04 2.82
CA VAL A 252 -7.83 -23.64 2.33
C VAL A 252 -8.13 -24.44 1.08
N TRP A 253 -7.49 -24.03 -0.02
CA TRP A 253 -7.63 -24.66 -1.33
C TRP A 253 -6.30 -25.30 -1.72
N ARG A 254 -6.34 -26.56 -2.13
CA ARG A 254 -5.17 -27.35 -2.54
C ARG A 254 -5.36 -27.89 -3.95
N LEU A 255 -4.26 -28.06 -4.68
CA LEU A 255 -4.27 -28.78 -5.94
C LEU A 255 -4.42 -30.28 -5.66
N ALA A 256 -5.51 -30.87 -6.12
CA ALA A 256 -5.71 -32.32 -6.15
C ALA A 256 -5.43 -32.86 -7.54
N MET A 257 -4.96 -34.11 -7.63
CA MET A 257 -4.70 -34.80 -8.89
C MET A 257 -5.72 -35.91 -9.08
N SER A 258 -6.34 -35.97 -10.25
CA SER A 258 -7.18 -37.10 -10.68
C SER A 258 -6.51 -37.81 -11.85
N LYS A 259 -6.58 -39.13 -11.89
CA LYS A 259 -6.11 -39.93 -13.03
C LYS A 259 -7.31 -40.41 -13.82
N SER A 260 -7.42 -39.98 -15.08
CA SER A 260 -8.47 -40.44 -15.98
C SER A 260 -8.29 -41.93 -16.32
N SER A 261 -9.33 -42.57 -16.87
CA SER A 261 -9.23 -43.97 -17.34
C SER A 261 -8.18 -44.16 -18.43
N GLY A 262 -7.80 -43.10 -19.15
CA GLY A 262 -6.72 -43.09 -20.14
C GLY A 262 -5.31 -42.92 -19.53
N GLY A 263 -5.21 -42.75 -18.21
CA GLY A 263 -3.95 -42.56 -17.50
C GLY A 263 -3.44 -41.12 -17.46
N GLU A 264 -4.15 -40.18 -18.07
CA GLU A 264 -3.88 -38.74 -17.99
C GLU A 264 -4.11 -38.23 -16.58
N VAL A 265 -3.18 -37.44 -16.07
CA VAL A 265 -3.26 -36.84 -14.73
C VAL A 265 -3.69 -35.39 -14.89
N THR A 266 -4.88 -35.07 -14.39
CA THR A 266 -5.45 -33.73 -14.43
C THR A 266 -5.49 -33.15 -13.02
N GLY A 267 -4.98 -31.94 -12.88
CA GLY A 267 -5.06 -31.16 -11.65
C GLY A 267 -6.42 -30.46 -11.50
N TYR A 268 -6.98 -30.42 -10.30
CA TYR A 268 -8.21 -29.69 -10.00
C TYR A 268 -8.14 -29.05 -8.61
N PRO A 269 -8.82 -27.92 -8.37
CA PRO A 269 -8.87 -27.29 -7.06
C PRO A 269 -9.74 -28.10 -6.11
N ARG A 270 -9.23 -28.36 -4.91
CA ARG A 270 -9.95 -29.01 -3.81
C ARG A 270 -9.98 -28.09 -2.61
N CYS A 271 -11.18 -27.82 -2.10
CA CYS A 271 -11.37 -27.06 -0.87
C CYS A 271 -11.29 -28.03 0.33
N ASP A 272 -10.25 -27.91 1.15
CA ASP A 272 -10.07 -28.74 2.35
C ASP A 272 -10.71 -28.11 3.58
N ILE A 273 -10.78 -26.78 3.61
CA ILE A 273 -11.44 -25.98 4.63
C ILE A 273 -12.26 -24.94 3.86
N ASP A 274 -13.58 -24.96 4.02
CA ASP A 274 -14.48 -24.07 3.30
C ASP A 274 -15.16 -23.09 4.25
N ALA A 275 -14.74 -21.82 4.16
CA ALA A 275 -15.31 -20.67 4.88
C ALA A 275 -15.53 -20.94 6.37
N VAL A 276 -14.59 -21.61 7.02
CA VAL A 276 -14.72 -21.97 8.45
C VAL A 276 -14.53 -20.71 9.28
N PRO A 277 -15.48 -20.33 10.15
CA PRO A 277 -15.37 -19.14 10.96
C PRO A 277 -14.27 -19.32 12.02
N PHE A 278 -13.30 -18.40 12.04
CA PHE A 278 -12.31 -18.30 13.11
C PHE A 278 -12.63 -17.19 14.12
N ARG A 279 -13.51 -16.24 13.74
CA ARG A 279 -14.05 -15.18 14.60
C ARG A 279 -15.57 -15.09 14.44
N THR A 280 -16.28 -15.01 15.56
CA THR A 280 -17.74 -14.84 15.60
C THR A 280 -18.16 -13.38 15.35
N ALA A 281 -19.46 -13.15 15.17
CA ALA A 281 -20.05 -11.82 15.08
C ALA A 281 -19.77 -10.91 16.28
N ALA A 282 -19.62 -11.50 17.47
CA ALA A 282 -19.29 -10.78 18.69
C ALA A 282 -17.80 -10.36 18.74
N GLY A 283 -16.96 -10.83 17.81
CA GLY A 283 -15.52 -10.63 17.83
C GLY A 283 -14.75 -11.68 18.64
N GLU A 284 -15.44 -12.68 19.19
CA GLU A 284 -14.83 -13.76 19.98
C GLU A 284 -14.23 -14.85 19.07
N PRO A 285 -13.11 -15.49 19.46
CA PRO A 285 -12.51 -16.56 18.69
C PRO A 285 -13.37 -17.82 18.70
N CYS A 286 -13.41 -18.51 17.56
CA CYS A 286 -13.97 -19.85 17.47
C CYS A 286 -12.94 -20.92 17.90
N ASP A 287 -13.41 -22.12 18.24
CA ASP A 287 -12.53 -23.27 18.42
C ASP A 287 -11.98 -23.77 17.08
N GLY A 288 -10.68 -24.06 17.04
CA GLY A 288 -10.03 -24.64 15.86
C GLY A 288 -8.65 -24.09 15.57
N ALA A 289 -8.11 -24.46 14.42
CA ALA A 289 -6.84 -23.99 13.92
C ALA A 289 -6.75 -24.09 12.40
N LEU A 290 -5.96 -23.21 11.80
CA LEU A 290 -5.46 -23.35 10.43
C LEU A 290 -4.28 -24.34 10.46
N GLU A 291 -4.41 -25.43 9.71
CA GLU A 291 -3.39 -26.47 9.61
C GLU A 291 -2.80 -26.53 8.20
N LEU A 292 -1.50 -26.27 8.10
CA LEU A 292 -0.70 -26.34 6.86
C LEU A 292 0.31 -27.48 6.98
N GLN A 293 0.44 -28.29 5.94
CA GLN A 293 1.34 -29.44 5.92
C GLN A 293 2.67 -29.05 5.27
N THR A 294 3.75 -29.78 5.58
CA THR A 294 5.04 -29.64 4.88
C THR A 294 4.91 -29.71 3.34
N SER A 295 3.96 -30.50 2.82
CA SER A 295 3.67 -30.58 1.39
C SER A 295 3.07 -29.31 0.79
N ASP A 296 2.57 -28.39 1.61
CA ASP A 296 2.06 -27.09 1.16
C ASP A 296 3.22 -26.11 0.88
N PHE A 297 4.44 -26.42 1.34
CA PHE A 297 5.63 -25.57 1.17
C PHE A 297 6.69 -26.18 0.26
N LEU A 298 6.72 -27.51 0.14
CA LEU A 298 7.76 -28.25 -0.56
C LEU A 298 7.22 -28.92 -1.83
N PRO A 299 8.06 -29.18 -2.83
CA PRO A 299 7.71 -30.07 -3.93
C PRO A 299 7.24 -31.42 -3.38
N SER A 300 6.42 -32.14 -4.15
CA SER A 300 6.01 -33.50 -3.82
C SER A 300 7.20 -34.47 -3.87
N SER A 301 8.15 -34.36 -2.94
CA SER A 301 9.31 -35.21 -2.82
C SER A 301 9.25 -35.97 -1.49
N ARG A 302 9.09 -37.29 -1.64
CA ARG A 302 9.19 -38.35 -0.64
C ARG A 302 8.09 -38.34 0.44
N ASP A 303 7.38 -39.47 0.54
CA ASP A 303 6.34 -39.74 1.55
C ASP A 303 6.80 -39.54 3.00
N MET A 304 8.12 -39.57 3.23
CA MET A 304 8.76 -39.55 4.54
C MET A 304 8.48 -38.27 5.37
N TYR A 305 8.05 -37.18 4.73
CA TYR A 305 7.88 -35.88 5.41
C TYR A 305 6.42 -35.41 5.50
N LYS A 306 5.46 -36.19 4.99
CA LYS A 306 4.04 -35.80 4.81
C LYS A 306 3.23 -35.58 6.10
N HIS A 307 3.81 -35.82 7.28
CA HIS A 307 3.04 -35.86 8.53
C HIS A 307 3.29 -34.68 9.47
N ARG A 308 4.18 -33.75 9.12
CA ARG A 308 4.39 -32.57 9.96
C ARG A 308 3.45 -31.44 9.55
N THR A 309 2.83 -30.83 10.55
CA THR A 309 1.81 -29.80 10.40
C THR A 309 2.22 -28.54 11.15
N LEU A 310 2.20 -27.41 10.46
CA LEU A 310 2.16 -26.07 11.05
C LEU A 310 0.72 -25.78 11.48
N ARG A 311 0.55 -25.28 12.70
CA ARG A 311 -0.77 -24.99 13.28
C ARG A 311 -0.84 -23.55 13.79
N ILE A 312 -1.78 -22.75 13.27
CA ILE A 312 -2.10 -21.41 13.79
C ILE A 312 -3.50 -21.47 14.39
N THR A 313 -3.65 -21.20 15.68
CA THR A 313 -4.96 -21.33 16.32
C THR A 313 -5.92 -20.24 15.85
N PHE A 314 -7.22 -20.51 15.87
CA PHE A 314 -8.24 -19.50 15.56
C PHE A 314 -8.24 -18.35 16.59
N ALA A 315 -7.82 -18.62 17.82
CA ALA A 315 -7.54 -17.60 18.81
C ALA A 315 -6.41 -16.65 18.37
N ASP A 316 -5.31 -17.19 17.83
CA ASP A 316 -4.21 -16.38 17.31
C ASP A 316 -4.64 -15.54 16.10
N LEU A 317 -5.36 -16.13 15.14
CA LEU A 317 -5.89 -15.41 13.98
C LEU A 317 -6.84 -14.28 14.40
N THR A 318 -7.73 -14.54 15.35
CA THR A 318 -8.63 -13.53 15.93
C THR A 318 -7.84 -12.41 16.60
N ASN A 319 -6.82 -12.74 17.39
CA ASN A 319 -5.97 -11.76 18.04
C ASN A 319 -5.19 -10.92 17.02
N PHE A 320 -4.66 -11.53 15.96
CA PHE A 320 -3.98 -10.80 14.88
C PHE A 320 -4.92 -9.79 14.21
N LEU A 321 -6.17 -10.18 13.96
CA LEU A 321 -7.18 -9.31 13.33
C LEU A 321 -7.58 -8.17 14.28
N ASN A 322 -7.84 -8.47 15.56
CA ASN A 322 -8.18 -7.44 16.56
C ASN A 322 -7.06 -6.41 16.75
N LEU A 323 -5.79 -6.86 16.75
CA LEU A 323 -4.63 -5.97 16.80
C LEU A 323 -4.52 -5.08 15.55
N ALA A 324 -4.85 -5.62 14.38
CA ALA A 324 -4.84 -4.90 13.12
C ALA A 324 -5.94 -3.82 13.05
N GLU A 325 -7.17 -4.17 13.44
CA GLU A 325 -8.30 -3.24 13.54
C GLU A 325 -8.01 -2.13 14.55
N THR A 326 -7.54 -2.48 15.76
CA THR A 326 -7.15 -1.50 16.79
C THR A 326 -6.07 -0.53 16.28
N ARG A 327 -5.13 -1.01 15.46
CA ARG A 327 -4.09 -0.18 14.87
C ARG A 327 -4.67 0.81 13.86
N GLU A 328 -5.59 0.36 13.01
CA GLU A 328 -6.29 1.22 12.06
C GLU A 328 -7.13 2.28 12.76
N GLU A 329 -7.92 1.90 13.78
CA GLU A 329 -8.68 2.83 14.62
C GLU A 329 -7.78 3.90 15.25
N ARG A 330 -6.61 3.52 15.78
CA ARG A 330 -5.64 4.49 16.35
C ARG A 330 -5.10 5.46 15.31
N ILE A 331 -4.90 5.02 14.07
CA ILE A 331 -4.41 5.90 13.00
C ILE A 331 -5.53 6.83 12.53
N ASN A 332 -6.75 6.33 12.39
CA ASN A 332 -7.92 7.11 12.00
C ASN A 332 -8.36 8.10 13.10
N ALA A 333 -8.17 7.75 14.36
CA ALA A 333 -8.45 8.62 15.50
C ALA A 333 -7.38 9.71 15.71
N ARG A 334 -6.22 9.63 15.03
CA ARG A 334 -5.27 10.75 15.06
C ARG A 334 -5.96 11.93 14.38
N PRO A 335 -6.09 13.08 15.06
CA PRO A 335 -6.60 14.27 14.40
C PRO A 335 -5.73 14.49 13.17
N SER A 336 -6.35 14.52 11.99
CA SER A 336 -5.66 14.89 10.76
C SER A 336 -4.85 16.13 11.09
N PRO A 337 -3.52 16.14 10.88
CA PRO A 337 -2.73 17.34 11.13
C PRO A 337 -3.49 18.47 10.44
N ALA A 338 -3.83 19.51 11.22
CA ALA A 338 -4.58 20.64 10.69
C ALA A 338 -3.90 21.00 9.37
N PRO A 339 -4.65 21.07 8.25
CA PRO A 339 -4.05 21.19 6.93
C PRO A 339 -2.99 22.27 7.02
N LEU A 340 -1.75 22.00 6.58
CA LEU A 340 -0.63 22.94 6.73
C LEU A 340 -0.95 24.35 6.18
N HIS A 341 -2.00 24.46 5.35
CA HIS A 341 -2.64 25.71 4.95
C HIS A 341 -3.26 26.56 6.08
N ALA A 342 -3.55 26.02 7.26
CA ALA A 342 -4.02 26.77 8.41
C ALA A 342 -2.89 27.53 9.14
N LEU A 343 -1.62 27.17 8.89
CA LEU A 343 -0.45 27.93 9.35
C LEU A 343 0.18 28.76 8.23
N ALA A 344 -0.03 28.39 6.97
CA ALA A 344 0.15 29.31 5.85
C ALA A 344 -1.06 30.23 5.77
N ARG A 345 -1.20 31.16 6.75
CA ARG A 345 -1.79 32.46 6.41
C ARG A 345 -1.07 32.89 5.15
N THR A 346 -1.79 32.98 4.03
CA THR A 346 -1.18 33.39 2.77
C THR A 346 -0.48 34.72 3.05
N GLU A 347 0.67 34.97 2.44
CA GLU A 347 1.32 36.30 2.54
C GLU A 347 0.32 37.42 2.22
N GLN A 348 -0.66 37.11 1.38
CA GLN A 348 -1.83 37.93 1.09
C GLN A 348 -2.69 38.24 2.33
N GLU A 349 -3.08 37.27 3.15
CA GLU A 349 -3.81 37.53 4.40
C GLU A 349 -2.97 38.34 5.41
N ILE A 350 -1.65 38.11 5.45
CA ILE A 350 -0.74 38.90 6.30
C ILE A 350 -0.67 40.35 5.81
N GLU A 351 -0.61 40.57 4.50
CA GLU A 351 -0.61 41.91 3.92
C GLU A 351 -1.97 42.62 4.05
N GLU A 352 -3.08 41.90 3.86
CA GLU A 352 -4.42 42.44 4.08
C GLU A 352 -4.61 42.87 5.55
N GLU A 353 -4.13 42.09 6.51
CA GLU A 353 -4.20 42.46 7.92
C GLU A 353 -3.32 43.68 8.23
N LYS A 354 -2.13 43.80 7.64
CA LYS A 354 -1.27 44.99 7.77
C LYS A 354 -1.93 46.24 7.19
N VAL A 355 -2.55 46.13 6.01
CA VAL A 355 -3.28 47.23 5.37
C VAL A 355 -4.45 47.67 6.25
N LYS A 356 -5.20 46.71 6.79
CA LYS A 356 -6.33 46.98 7.71
C LYS A 356 -5.88 47.69 8.99
N ARG A 357 -4.75 47.29 9.58
CA ARG A 357 -4.17 47.96 10.75
C ARG A 357 -3.72 49.40 10.43
N ARG A 358 -3.11 49.64 9.26
CA ARG A 358 -2.71 50.99 8.82
C ARG A 358 -3.91 51.90 8.61
N LEU A 359 -4.98 51.40 8.00
CA LEU A 359 -6.23 52.13 7.79
C LEU A 359 -6.91 52.48 9.13
N ALA A 360 -7.00 51.52 10.05
CA ALA A 360 -7.56 51.75 11.38
C ALA A 360 -6.76 52.82 12.15
N ALA A 361 -5.43 52.76 12.13
CA ALA A 361 -4.57 53.75 12.78
C ALA A 361 -4.74 55.16 12.17
N LYS A 362 -4.89 55.25 10.85
CA LYS A 362 -5.15 56.53 10.16
C LYS A 362 -6.52 57.10 10.54
N SER A 363 -7.54 56.26 10.63
CA SER A 363 -8.88 56.65 11.06
C SER A 363 -8.86 57.22 12.49
N MET A 364 -8.22 56.50 13.42
CA MET A 364 -8.11 56.93 14.82
C MET A 364 -7.37 58.27 14.95
N ARG A 365 -6.35 58.51 14.12
CA ARG A 365 -5.61 59.78 14.12
C ARG A 365 -6.47 60.96 13.65
N LEU A 366 -7.26 60.77 12.60
CA LEU A 366 -8.18 61.80 12.09
C LEU A 366 -9.27 62.13 13.11
N GLU A 367 -9.81 61.13 13.78
CA GLU A 367 -10.81 61.32 14.84
C GLU A 367 -10.24 62.11 16.03
N LEU A 368 -9.00 61.83 16.44
CA LEU A 368 -8.30 62.61 17.47
C LEU A 368 -8.02 64.06 17.04
N GLU A 369 -7.61 64.27 15.79
CA GLU A 369 -7.40 65.61 15.22
C GLU A 369 -8.71 66.41 15.18
N GLU A 370 -9.83 65.76 14.82
CA GLU A 370 -11.17 66.36 14.79
C GLU A 370 -11.63 66.75 16.20
N GLN A 371 -11.53 65.85 17.18
CA GLN A 371 -11.85 66.16 18.59
C GLN A 371 -10.99 67.31 19.13
N ALA A 372 -9.71 67.37 18.76
CA ALA A 372 -8.84 68.48 19.16
C ALA A 372 -9.28 69.82 18.54
N ARG A 373 -9.77 69.78 17.29
CA ARG A 373 -10.32 70.94 16.58
C ARG A 373 -11.60 71.42 17.23
N GLU A 374 -12.52 70.52 17.57
CA GLU A 374 -13.76 70.82 18.28
C GLU A 374 -13.50 71.48 19.63
N ARG A 375 -12.61 70.92 20.46
CA ARG A 375 -12.19 71.51 21.74
C ARG A 375 -11.55 72.90 21.59
N SER A 376 -10.91 73.16 20.45
CA SER A 376 -10.31 74.47 20.16
C SER A 376 -11.38 75.50 19.76
N VAL A 377 -12.41 75.08 19.02
CA VAL A 377 -13.58 75.91 18.72
C VAL A 377 -14.35 76.22 20.00
N GLU A 378 -14.62 75.21 20.83
CA GLU A 378 -15.35 75.38 22.08
C GLU A 378 -14.65 76.38 23.02
N ARG A 379 -13.32 76.27 23.17
CA ARG A 379 -12.51 77.26 23.93
C ARG A 379 -12.62 78.68 23.40
N ARG A 380 -12.73 78.85 22.07
CA ARG A 380 -12.89 80.17 21.43
C ARG A 380 -14.27 80.76 21.68
N TRP A 381 -15.30 79.93 21.84
CA TRP A 381 -16.66 80.36 22.15
C TRP A 381 -16.86 80.62 23.65
N SER A 382 -16.22 79.85 24.53
CA SER A 382 -16.33 80.03 25.99
C SER A 382 -15.46 81.16 26.55
N GLY A 383 -14.43 81.62 25.82
CA GLY A 383 -13.51 82.67 26.26
C GLY A 383 -13.97 84.13 26.03
N GLY A 384 -15.17 84.35 25.48
CA GLY A 384 -15.59 85.69 25.02
C GLY A 384 -16.45 86.52 25.97
N SER A 385 -16.81 86.06 27.17
CA SER A 385 -17.85 86.74 27.98
C SER A 385 -17.51 87.05 29.44
N ALA A 386 -16.27 86.89 29.89
CA ALA A 386 -15.92 87.24 31.26
C ALA A 386 -14.53 87.86 31.37
N ASP A 387 -14.39 89.12 30.94
CA ASP A 387 -13.76 90.10 31.84
C ASP A 387 -13.94 91.54 31.37
N ARG A 388 -14.93 92.21 31.96
CA ARG A 388 -15.04 93.67 31.97
C ARG A 388 -15.55 94.11 33.33
N ARG A 389 -14.76 93.89 34.39
CA ARG A 389 -14.84 94.66 35.64
C ARG A 389 -13.55 94.48 36.43
N GLY A 390 -12.81 95.59 36.57
CA GLY A 390 -11.42 95.57 37.00
C GLY A 390 -11.15 95.65 38.49
N SER A 391 -9.85 95.74 38.80
CA SER A 391 -9.21 96.22 40.04
C SER A 391 -7.71 96.09 39.75
N VAL A 392 -6.86 97.12 39.60
CA VAL A 392 -6.44 98.21 40.51
C VAL A 392 -5.82 97.68 41.82
N PHE A 393 -4.51 97.96 41.96
CA PHE A 393 -3.56 97.80 43.09
C PHE A 393 -3.32 96.37 43.61
N GLY A 394 -2.12 95.87 43.89
CA GLY A 394 -0.76 96.42 43.95
C GLY A 394 0.14 95.38 44.68
N GLY A 395 1.46 95.59 44.71
CA GLY A 395 2.33 95.00 45.75
C GLY A 395 3.29 93.88 45.33
N ALA A 396 4.52 94.30 45.03
CA ALA A 396 5.83 93.82 45.50
C ALA A 396 6.11 92.36 45.93
N ASP A 397 7.34 91.98 45.55
CA ASP A 397 8.34 91.14 46.24
C ASP A 397 8.20 89.61 46.29
N GLY A 398 9.34 88.96 46.03
CA GLY A 398 9.65 87.64 46.57
C GLY A 398 10.39 86.73 45.60
N GLY A 399 11.70 86.59 45.77
CA GLY A 399 12.57 85.77 44.94
C GLY A 399 12.56 84.26 45.23
N GLY A 400 13.50 83.56 44.59
CA GLY A 400 13.81 82.14 44.79
C GLY A 400 13.27 81.28 43.63
N GLY A 401 14.02 80.49 42.90
CA GLY A 401 15.31 79.86 43.15
C GLY A 401 15.18 78.37 42.79
N GLY A 402 16.10 77.85 41.97
CA GLY A 402 16.25 76.42 41.66
C GLY A 402 15.25 75.90 40.61
N GLY A 403 15.62 75.02 39.69
CA GLY A 403 16.84 74.27 39.45
C GLY A 403 16.58 73.35 38.27
N ASP A 404 17.64 73.05 37.52
CA ASP A 404 17.97 71.79 36.85
C ASP A 404 16.81 70.84 36.46
N GLU A 405 16.68 70.52 35.18
CA GLU A 405 17.36 69.34 34.62
C GLU A 405 17.06 69.17 33.12
N ASP A 406 18.14 69.26 32.34
CA ASP A 406 18.23 68.86 30.94
C ASP A 406 18.08 67.34 30.80
N MET A 407 16.95 66.86 30.28
CA MET A 407 16.79 65.47 29.88
C MET A 407 17.14 65.29 28.40
N LYS A 408 18.44 65.24 28.09
CA LYS A 408 18.96 64.74 26.81
C LYS A 408 18.84 63.23 26.77
N THR A 409 17.88 62.70 26.02
CA THR A 409 17.84 61.28 25.66
C THR A 409 18.84 61.00 24.54
N GLU A 410 19.97 60.41 24.92
CA GLU A 410 21.03 59.89 24.05
C GLU A 410 20.62 58.51 23.51
N ILE A 411 20.35 58.41 22.20
CA ILE A 411 20.10 57.14 21.52
C ILE A 411 21.45 56.53 21.14
N ARG A 412 21.88 55.54 21.91
CA ARG A 412 23.03 54.68 21.59
C ARG A 412 22.74 53.83 20.35
N LYS A 413 23.55 54.02 19.31
CA LYS A 413 23.75 53.07 18.21
C LYS A 413 24.48 51.84 18.75
N SER A 414 23.86 50.67 18.69
CA SER A 414 24.55 49.39 18.81
C SER A 414 24.85 48.85 17.42
N SER A 415 26.07 49.11 16.97
CA SER A 415 26.75 48.34 15.92
C SER A 415 27.14 46.98 16.52
N LYS A 416 26.62 45.89 15.97
CA LYS A 416 27.15 44.54 16.21
C LYS A 416 27.69 44.01 14.88
N SER A 417 29.02 44.04 14.82
CA SER A 417 29.89 43.48 13.81
C SER A 417 30.13 41.99 14.09
N SER A 418 30.46 41.26 13.02
CA SER A 418 31.22 40.01 12.99
C SER A 418 30.49 38.70 13.35
N LYS A 419 30.31 37.82 12.37
CA LYS A 419 31.29 36.74 12.12
C LYS A 419 31.01 35.99 10.82
N GLU A 420 31.96 36.09 9.89
CA GLU A 420 32.25 35.07 8.89
C GLU A 420 32.61 33.75 9.58
N ALA A 421 32.13 32.65 9.02
CA ALA A 421 32.83 31.37 9.07
C ALA A 421 32.50 30.64 7.76
N ALA A 422 33.44 30.72 6.83
CA ALA A 422 33.61 29.72 5.78
C ALA A 422 34.04 28.40 6.42
N GLY A 423 33.57 27.29 5.86
CA GLY A 423 33.96 25.94 6.25
C GLY A 423 33.54 24.98 5.16
N ASP A 424 34.45 24.77 4.21
CA ASP A 424 34.47 23.65 3.28
C ASP A 424 34.37 22.31 4.03
N GLY A 425 33.64 21.38 3.42
CA GLY A 425 33.56 19.97 3.76
C GLY A 425 32.90 19.22 2.62
#